data_AF-A0A9X1W9R4-F1
#
_entry.id   AF-A0A9X1W9R4-F1
#
_cell.length_a   1.000
_cell.length_b   1.000
_cell.length_c   1.000
_cell.angle_alpha   90.00
_cell.angle_beta   90.00
_cell.angle_gamma   90.00
#
_symmetry.space_group_name_H-M   'P 1'
#
loop_
_entity.id
_entity.type
_entity.pdbx_description
1 polymer ?
#
loop_
_entity_poly.entity_id
_entity_poly.type
_entity_poly.pdbx_seq_one_letter_code
_entity_poly.pdbx_strand_id
1 'polypeptide(L)'
;MKVPPAWVMVSIGLLLNIMAIVISGQVLDKMMQETSALHDEKGGNLYSIQLAWNQVETIERKREAILTHLQLKALTSNSSSDIDQVWVAQLKTWGVDGISHVDVMNVDTLMVAMDKAQQGQRNVIDDLYLKNLTITESITQIDEQMALYKNIALFLQIFGLALILARDLSRR
;
A
#
# COMPACT_ATOMS: atom_id res chain seq x y z
N MET A 1 -6.03 -23.29 55.75
CA MET A 1 -5.73 -23.40 54.30
C MET A 1 -4.32 -23.94 54.15
N LYS A 2 -4.12 -25.09 53.48
CA LYS A 2 -2.76 -25.60 53.18
C LYS A 2 -2.19 -24.75 52.05
N VAL A 3 -1.12 -24.02 52.33
CA VAL A 3 -0.36 -23.29 51.32
C VAL A 3 0.16 -24.32 50.29
N PRO A 4 0.02 -24.07 48.97
CA PRO A 4 0.51 -25.01 47.96
C PRO A 4 2.01 -25.28 48.15
N PRO A 5 2.50 -26.51 47.85
CA PRO A 5 3.90 -26.86 48.01
C PRO A 5 4.82 -25.90 47.25
N ALA A 6 5.89 -25.45 47.89
CA ALA A 6 6.79 -24.42 47.37
C ALA A 6 7.37 -24.70 45.97
N TRP A 7 7.53 -25.99 45.59
CA TRP A 7 7.99 -26.37 44.26
C TRP A 7 6.97 -26.05 43.16
N VAL A 8 5.66 -26.18 43.45
CA VAL A 8 4.58 -25.87 42.50
C VAL A 8 4.58 -24.38 42.16
N MET A 9 4.83 -23.51 43.14
CA MET A 9 4.87 -22.06 42.96
C MET A 9 6.00 -21.63 41.99
N VAL A 10 7.17 -22.28 42.10
CA VAL A 10 8.31 -22.04 41.18
C VAL A 10 8.00 -22.53 39.79
N SER A 11 7.47 -23.74 39.66
CA SER A 11 7.14 -24.32 38.36
C SER A 11 6.13 -23.46 37.60
N ILE A 12 5.11 -22.93 38.29
CA ILE A 12 4.16 -21.99 37.69
C ILE A 12 4.88 -20.70 37.27
N GLY A 13 5.69 -20.09 38.15
CA GLY A 13 6.41 -18.87 37.82
C GLY A 13 7.36 -19.01 36.62
N LEU A 14 8.00 -20.17 36.49
CA LEU A 14 8.88 -20.48 35.36
C LEU A 14 8.09 -20.72 34.06
N LEU A 15 6.97 -21.43 34.13
CA LEU A 15 6.06 -21.62 32.98
C LEU A 15 5.54 -20.29 32.43
N LEU A 16 5.14 -19.38 33.32
CA LEU A 16 4.64 -18.05 32.92
C LEU A 16 5.73 -17.22 32.23
N ASN A 17 6.97 -17.28 32.70
CA ASN A 17 8.09 -16.62 32.05
C ASN A 17 8.39 -17.23 30.66
N ILE A 18 8.32 -18.56 30.52
CA ILE A 18 8.47 -19.21 29.21
C ILE A 18 7.36 -18.75 28.25
N MET A 19 6.11 -18.70 28.70
CA MET A 19 4.99 -18.21 27.89
C MET A 19 5.20 -16.75 27.48
N ALA A 20 5.69 -15.88 28.37
CA ALA A 20 6.03 -14.50 28.04
C ALA A 20 7.09 -14.43 26.93
N ILE A 21 8.13 -15.25 27.00
CA ILE A 21 9.18 -15.33 25.97
C ILE A 21 8.60 -15.81 24.64
N VAL A 22 7.75 -16.83 24.63
CA VAL A 22 7.12 -17.35 23.40
C VAL A 22 6.22 -16.31 22.75
N ILE A 23 5.40 -15.61 23.53
CA ILE A 23 4.57 -14.50 23.01
C ILE A 23 5.47 -13.43 22.41
N SER A 24 6.54 -13.06 23.09
CA SER A 24 7.43 -12.00 22.62
C SER A 24 8.24 -12.39 21.39
N GLY A 25 8.72 -13.64 21.30
CA GLY A 25 9.65 -14.06 20.24
C GLY A 25 9.01 -14.76 19.05
N GLN A 26 7.78 -15.27 19.17
CA GLN A 26 7.09 -15.92 18.03
C GLN A 26 5.88 -15.12 17.56
N VAL A 27 5.01 -14.73 18.50
CA VAL A 27 3.75 -14.06 18.14
C VAL A 27 4.02 -12.63 17.70
N LEU A 28 4.69 -11.83 18.53
CA LEU A 28 4.97 -10.43 18.20
C LEU A 28 5.87 -10.28 16.97
N ASP A 29 6.90 -11.12 16.83
CA ASP A 29 7.82 -11.07 15.68
C ASP A 29 7.09 -11.37 14.36
N LYS A 30 6.16 -12.34 14.36
CA LYS A 30 5.33 -12.62 13.18
C LYS A 30 4.44 -11.42 12.82
N MET A 31 3.82 -10.80 13.81
CA MET A 31 2.99 -9.61 13.59
C MET A 31 3.81 -8.43 13.06
N MET A 32 5.02 -8.22 13.58
CA MET A 32 5.96 -7.22 13.05
C MET A 32 6.33 -7.49 11.59
N GLN A 33 6.58 -8.75 11.24
CA GLN A 33 6.89 -9.13 9.87
C GLN A 33 5.71 -8.87 8.92
N GLU A 34 4.49 -9.19 9.36
CA GLU A 34 3.27 -8.93 8.61
C GLU A 34 3.03 -7.43 8.41
N THR A 35 3.15 -6.62 9.46
CA THR A 35 3.08 -5.15 9.37
C THR A 35 4.15 -4.57 8.43
N SER A 36 5.38 -5.11 8.46
CA SER A 36 6.44 -4.69 7.53
C SER A 36 6.07 -4.99 6.08
N ALA A 37 5.57 -6.18 5.79
CA ALA A 37 5.15 -6.55 4.44
C ALA A 37 4.01 -5.66 3.92
N LEU A 38 3.05 -5.33 4.79
CA LEU A 38 1.97 -4.40 4.48
C LEU A 38 2.49 -2.98 4.20
N HIS A 39 3.50 -2.51 4.94
CA HIS A 39 4.15 -1.23 4.65
C HIS A 39 4.85 -1.22 3.29
N ASP A 40 5.55 -2.29 2.95
CA ASP A 40 6.21 -2.43 1.64
C ASP A 40 5.18 -2.41 0.50
N GLU A 41 4.07 -3.15 0.66
CA GLU A 41 2.97 -3.15 -0.30
C GLU A 41 2.34 -1.76 -0.46
N LYS A 42 2.10 -1.06 0.65
CA LYS A 42 1.60 0.32 0.65
C LYS A 42 2.55 1.27 -0.08
N GLY A 43 3.85 1.13 0.14
CA GLY A 43 4.89 1.87 -0.56
C GLY A 43 4.90 1.61 -2.06
N GLY A 44 4.78 0.33 -2.47
CA GLY A 44 4.65 -0.07 -3.86
C GLY A 44 3.42 0.53 -4.55
N ASN A 45 2.26 0.47 -3.88
CA ASN A 45 1.03 1.08 -4.38
C ASN A 45 1.17 2.61 -4.55
N LEU A 46 1.82 3.30 -3.59
CA LEU A 46 2.05 4.74 -3.69
C LEU A 46 2.93 5.11 -4.88
N TYR A 47 3.96 4.31 -5.17
CA TYR A 47 4.78 4.47 -6.36
C TYR A 47 3.97 4.29 -7.65
N SER A 48 3.14 3.25 -7.72
CA SER A 48 2.24 3.03 -8.86
C SER A 48 1.22 4.16 -9.05
N ILE A 49 0.69 4.72 -7.97
CA ILE A 49 -0.18 5.91 -8.01
C ILE A 49 0.57 7.09 -8.64
N GLN A 50 1.83 7.32 -8.26
CA GLN A 50 2.63 8.41 -8.83
C GLN A 50 2.85 8.22 -10.34
N LEU A 51 3.13 6.98 -10.78
CA LEU A 51 3.27 6.67 -12.20
C LEU A 51 1.98 6.93 -12.97
N ALA A 52 0.83 6.51 -12.43
CA ALA A 52 -0.47 6.75 -13.04
C ALA A 52 -0.79 8.25 -13.13
N TRP A 53 -0.48 9.03 -12.09
CA TRP A 53 -0.61 10.50 -12.12
C TRP A 53 0.25 11.14 -13.21
N ASN A 54 1.52 10.73 -13.30
CA ASN A 54 2.41 11.21 -14.36
C ASN A 54 1.87 10.88 -15.75
N GLN A 55 1.22 9.72 -15.92
CA GLN A 55 0.58 9.33 -17.17
C GLN A 55 -0.64 10.21 -17.50
N VAL A 56 -1.50 10.49 -16.51
CA VAL A 56 -2.64 11.42 -16.68
C VAL A 56 -2.16 12.80 -17.14
N GLU A 57 -1.15 13.34 -16.46
CA GLU A 57 -0.57 14.63 -16.79
C GLU A 57 0.09 14.62 -18.18
N THR A 58 0.80 13.54 -18.51
CA THR A 58 1.38 13.38 -19.85
C THR A 58 0.30 13.41 -20.92
N ILE A 59 -0.82 12.70 -20.73
CA ILE A 59 -1.93 12.72 -21.69
C ILE A 59 -2.49 14.15 -21.85
N GLU A 60 -2.62 14.91 -20.76
CA GLU A 60 -3.10 16.30 -20.82
C GLU A 60 -2.15 17.21 -21.62
N ARG A 61 -0.85 17.17 -21.31
CA ARG A 61 0.16 17.96 -22.04
C ARG A 61 0.19 17.59 -23.53
N LYS A 62 -0.06 16.32 -23.86
CA LYS A 62 -0.11 15.85 -25.25
C LYS A 62 -1.41 16.27 -25.93
N ARG A 63 -2.53 16.36 -25.22
CA ARG A 63 -3.79 16.91 -25.72
C ARG A 63 -3.56 18.34 -26.21
N GLU A 64 -2.96 19.19 -25.38
CA GLU A 64 -2.63 20.57 -25.72
C GLU A 64 -1.71 20.67 -26.95
N ALA A 65 -0.68 19.81 -27.00
CA ALA A 65 0.24 19.77 -28.13
C ALA A 65 -0.44 19.37 -29.45
N ILE A 66 -1.34 18.36 -29.41
CA ILE A 66 -2.08 17.93 -30.60
C ILE A 66 -3.07 18.99 -31.05
N LEU A 67 -3.81 19.63 -30.13
CA LEU A 67 -4.72 20.73 -30.47
C LEU A 67 -3.97 21.90 -31.13
N THR A 68 -2.79 22.25 -30.61
CA THR A 68 -1.93 23.29 -31.21
C THR A 68 -1.45 22.89 -32.61
N HIS A 69 -1.05 21.64 -32.79
CA HIS A 69 -0.64 21.11 -34.10
C HIS A 69 -1.80 21.16 -35.11
N LEU A 70 -3.00 20.74 -34.70
CA LEU A 70 -4.21 20.78 -35.53
C LEU A 70 -4.60 22.21 -35.89
N GLN A 71 -4.49 23.16 -34.97
CA GLN A 71 -4.72 24.58 -35.24
C GLN A 71 -3.73 25.13 -36.28
N LEU A 72 -2.44 24.81 -36.16
CA LEU A 72 -1.41 25.22 -37.13
C LEU A 72 -1.67 24.61 -38.51
N LYS A 73 -2.05 23.33 -38.55
CA LYS A 73 -2.41 22.61 -39.78
C LYS A 73 -3.59 23.27 -40.49
N ALA A 74 -4.62 23.66 -39.72
CA ALA A 74 -5.78 24.38 -40.25
C ALA A 74 -5.40 25.76 -40.84
N LEU A 75 -4.45 26.47 -40.24
CA LEU A 75 -4.01 27.80 -40.71
C LEU A 75 -3.07 27.74 -41.93
N THR A 76 -2.25 26.69 -42.04
CA THR A 76 -1.17 26.63 -43.04
C THR A 76 -1.51 25.75 -44.25
N SER A 77 -2.62 25.00 -44.21
CA SER A 77 -3.02 24.02 -45.26
C SER A 77 -1.92 22.99 -45.61
N ASN A 78 -0.89 22.88 -44.78
CA ASN A 78 0.26 22.02 -44.99
C ASN A 78 0.09 20.80 -44.09
N SER A 79 -0.31 19.68 -44.69
CA SER A 79 -0.45 18.40 -44.00
C SER A 79 0.73 17.50 -44.37
N SER A 80 1.78 17.47 -43.55
CA SER A 80 2.80 16.43 -43.70
C SER A 80 2.29 15.13 -43.08
N SER A 81 1.94 14.15 -43.92
CA SER A 81 1.45 12.83 -43.52
C SER A 81 2.37 12.07 -42.55
N ASP A 82 3.67 12.39 -42.58
CA ASP A 82 4.68 11.75 -41.73
C ASP A 82 4.52 12.13 -40.25
N ILE A 83 4.15 13.38 -39.96
CA ILE A 83 3.95 13.85 -38.57
C ILE A 83 2.68 13.22 -37.98
N ASP A 84 1.61 13.09 -38.79
CA ASP A 84 0.36 12.47 -38.35
C ASP A 84 0.56 10.99 -37.98
N GLN A 85 1.39 10.26 -38.73
CA GLN A 85 1.73 8.86 -38.40
C GLN A 85 2.52 8.74 -37.09
N VAL A 86 3.45 9.67 -36.83
CA VAL A 86 4.19 9.71 -35.56
C VAL A 86 3.25 9.97 -34.39
N TRP A 87 2.27 10.88 -34.54
CA TRP A 87 1.27 11.12 -33.50
C TRP A 87 0.40 9.89 -33.23
N VAL A 88 -0.07 9.21 -34.27
CA VAL A 88 -0.86 7.97 -34.10
C VAL A 88 -0.05 6.88 -33.39
N ALA A 89 1.23 6.73 -33.72
CA ALA A 89 2.11 5.78 -33.03
C ALA A 89 2.30 6.13 -31.55
N GLN A 90 2.48 7.42 -31.23
CA GLN A 90 2.63 7.88 -29.85
C GLN A 90 1.33 7.75 -29.04
N LEU A 91 0.18 8.03 -29.64
CA LEU A 91 -1.13 7.87 -28.99
C LEU A 91 -1.35 6.43 -28.53
N LYS A 92 -0.98 5.44 -29.36
CA LYS A 92 -1.03 4.02 -28.96
C LYS A 92 -0.15 3.71 -27.75
N THR A 93 1.06 4.28 -27.68
CA THR A 93 1.95 4.06 -26.52
C THR A 93 1.38 4.64 -25.23
N TRP A 94 0.45 5.58 -25.31
CA TRP A 94 -0.18 6.20 -24.15
C TRP A 94 -1.52 5.57 -23.79
N GLY A 95 -1.90 4.47 -24.46
CA GLY A 95 -3.17 3.76 -24.24
C GLY A 95 -4.37 4.41 -24.92
N VAL A 96 -4.15 5.32 -25.88
CA VAL A 96 -5.20 5.92 -26.70
C VAL A 96 -5.35 5.09 -27.96
N ASP A 97 -6.28 4.14 -27.92
CA ASP A 97 -6.56 3.22 -29.02
C ASP A 97 -7.70 3.70 -29.93
N GLY A 98 -7.74 3.16 -31.15
CA GLY A 98 -8.85 3.38 -32.10
C GLY A 98 -8.70 4.61 -33.00
N ILE A 99 -7.55 5.29 -32.97
CA ILE A 99 -7.29 6.47 -33.80
C ILE A 99 -6.47 6.09 -35.02
N SER A 100 -7.04 6.25 -36.22
CA SER A 100 -6.34 5.94 -37.48
C SER A 100 -5.59 7.13 -38.06
N HIS A 101 -6.07 8.37 -37.87
CA HIS A 101 -5.44 9.62 -38.32
C HIS A 101 -5.76 10.76 -37.36
N VAL A 102 -4.82 11.69 -37.20
CA VAL A 102 -4.98 12.93 -36.43
C VAL A 102 -5.36 14.04 -37.41
N ASP A 103 -6.64 14.41 -37.40
CA ASP A 103 -7.19 15.45 -38.26
C ASP A 103 -8.24 16.29 -37.54
N VAL A 104 -8.46 17.51 -38.02
CA VAL A 104 -9.42 18.48 -37.46
C VAL A 104 -10.84 17.89 -37.46
N MET A 105 -11.17 17.04 -38.44
CA MET A 105 -12.47 16.37 -38.54
C MET A 105 -12.70 15.29 -37.47
N ASN A 106 -11.62 14.77 -36.87
CA ASN A 106 -11.67 13.66 -35.91
C ASN A 106 -11.32 14.10 -34.47
N VAL A 107 -11.24 15.42 -34.21
CA VAL A 107 -10.88 15.98 -32.89
C VAL A 107 -11.75 15.42 -31.79
N ASP A 108 -13.06 15.38 -31.97
CA ASP A 108 -14.00 14.89 -30.95
C ASP A 108 -13.72 13.43 -30.59
N THR A 109 -13.47 12.58 -31.60
CA THR A 109 -13.15 11.16 -31.37
C THR A 109 -11.80 10.97 -30.67
N LEU A 110 -10.81 11.82 -30.98
CA LEU A 110 -9.52 11.86 -30.30
C LEU A 110 -9.69 12.29 -28.84
N MET A 111 -10.46 13.36 -28.57
CA MET A 111 -10.68 13.85 -27.20
C MET A 111 -11.35 12.80 -26.33
N VAL A 112 -12.41 12.14 -26.85
CA VAL A 112 -13.09 11.04 -26.14
C VAL A 112 -12.15 9.87 -25.87
N ALA A 113 -11.30 9.49 -26.82
CA ALA A 113 -10.33 8.42 -26.62
C ALA A 113 -9.28 8.79 -25.56
N MET A 114 -8.81 10.04 -25.54
CA MET A 114 -7.89 10.55 -24.52
C MET A 114 -8.54 10.61 -23.13
N ASP A 115 -9.79 11.08 -23.04
CA ASP A 115 -10.55 11.08 -21.79
C ASP A 115 -10.72 9.66 -21.24
N LYS A 116 -11.00 8.69 -22.11
CA LYS A 116 -11.10 7.28 -21.72
C LYS A 116 -9.76 6.75 -21.18
N ALA A 117 -8.64 7.09 -21.83
CA ALA A 117 -7.32 6.70 -21.36
C ALA A 117 -7.00 7.35 -20.00
N GLN A 118 -7.31 8.64 -19.82
CA GLN A 118 -7.16 9.33 -18.53
C GLN A 118 -8.04 8.72 -17.44
N GLN A 119 -9.30 8.42 -17.75
CA GLN A 119 -10.21 7.77 -16.81
C GLN A 119 -9.69 6.39 -16.39
N GLY A 120 -9.11 5.63 -17.32
CA GLY A 120 -8.45 4.36 -17.00
C GLY A 120 -7.34 4.52 -15.95
N GLN A 121 -6.50 5.54 -16.10
CA GLN A 121 -5.44 5.83 -15.11
C GLN A 121 -6.02 6.34 -13.78
N ARG A 122 -7.07 7.16 -13.80
CA ARG A 122 -7.76 7.63 -12.58
C ARG A 122 -8.38 6.47 -11.79
N ASN A 123 -9.01 5.52 -12.48
CA ASN A 123 -9.54 4.32 -11.84
C ASN A 123 -8.43 3.50 -11.15
N VAL A 124 -7.26 3.36 -11.79
CA VAL A 124 -6.10 2.70 -11.18
C VAL A 124 -5.63 3.44 -9.92
N ILE A 125 -5.59 4.78 -9.96
CA ILE A 125 -5.26 5.60 -8.79
C ILE A 125 -6.26 5.35 -7.65
N ASP A 126 -7.55 5.38 -7.95
CA ASP A 126 -8.62 5.20 -6.97
C ASP A 126 -8.56 3.80 -6.32
N ASP A 127 -8.39 2.75 -7.14
CA ASP A 127 -8.27 1.36 -6.67
C ASP A 127 -7.07 1.19 -5.72
N LEU A 128 -5.90 1.70 -6.12
CA LEU A 128 -4.70 1.65 -5.30
C LEU A 128 -4.81 2.48 -4.02
N TYR A 129 -5.50 3.63 -4.09
CA TYR A 129 -5.75 4.47 -2.93
C TYR A 129 -6.64 3.78 -1.89
N LEU A 130 -7.77 3.21 -2.34
CA LEU A 130 -8.68 2.44 -1.49
C LEU A 130 -7.99 1.21 -0.89
N LYS A 131 -7.15 0.52 -1.68
CA LYS A 131 -6.31 -0.57 -1.19
C LYS A 131 -5.36 -0.11 -0.08
N ASN A 132 -4.71 1.03 -0.26
CA ASN A 132 -3.83 1.60 0.78
C ASN A 132 -4.56 2.02 2.05
N LEU A 133 -5.81 2.48 1.93
CA LEU A 133 -6.65 2.75 3.09
C LEU A 133 -6.92 1.45 3.88
N THR A 134 -7.33 0.40 3.17
CA THR A 134 -7.56 -0.94 3.74
C THR A 134 -6.30 -1.52 4.40
N ILE A 135 -5.14 -1.35 3.77
CA ILE A 135 -3.84 -1.74 4.33
C ILE A 135 -3.55 -0.96 5.63
N THR A 136 -3.84 0.34 5.65
CA THR A 136 -3.61 1.19 6.84
C THR A 136 -4.52 0.76 8.00
N GLU A 137 -5.77 0.41 7.72
CA GLU A 137 -6.68 -0.17 8.71
C GLU A 137 -6.15 -1.51 9.25
N SER A 138 -5.65 -2.37 8.37
CA SER A 138 -5.07 -3.68 8.75
C SER A 138 -3.84 -3.51 9.65
N ILE A 139 -2.91 -2.61 9.30
CA ILE A 139 -1.75 -2.26 10.12
C ILE A 139 -2.20 -1.78 11.50
N THR A 140 -3.20 -0.88 11.56
CA THR A 140 -3.72 -0.35 12.82
C THR A 140 -4.28 -1.46 13.70
N GLN A 141 -5.05 -2.39 13.14
CA GLN A 141 -5.59 -3.54 13.88
C GLN A 141 -4.49 -4.46 14.41
N ILE A 142 -3.45 -4.72 13.61
CA ILE A 142 -2.30 -5.54 14.03
C ILE A 142 -1.54 -4.83 15.16
N ASP A 143 -1.32 -3.52 15.05
CA ASP A 143 -0.63 -2.73 16.07
C ASP A 143 -1.38 -2.72 17.41
N GLU A 144 -2.71 -2.62 17.39
CA GLU A 144 -3.55 -2.74 18.59
C GLU A 144 -3.40 -4.12 19.24
N GLN A 145 -3.45 -5.20 18.46
CA GLN A 145 -3.25 -6.55 18.96
C GLN A 145 -1.82 -6.76 19.49
N MET A 146 -0.80 -6.22 18.81
CA MET A 146 0.58 -6.27 19.28
C MET A 146 0.73 -5.57 20.64
N ALA A 147 0.07 -4.43 20.84
CA ALA A 147 0.08 -3.74 22.14
C ALA A 147 -0.54 -4.61 23.25
N LEU A 148 -1.65 -5.30 22.96
CA LEU A 148 -2.26 -6.26 23.87
C LEU A 148 -1.29 -7.40 24.23
N TYR A 149 -0.68 -8.05 23.23
CA TYR A 149 0.26 -9.15 23.46
C TYR A 149 1.50 -8.71 24.23
N LYS A 150 2.04 -7.50 23.96
CA LYS A 150 3.13 -6.91 24.74
C LYS A 150 2.75 -6.77 26.21
N ASN A 151 1.56 -6.23 26.49
CA ASN A 151 1.08 -6.07 27.86
C ASN A 151 0.88 -7.42 28.57
N ILE A 152 0.33 -8.42 27.88
CA ILE A 152 0.17 -9.78 28.43
C ILE A 152 1.53 -10.41 28.73
N ALA A 153 2.50 -10.32 27.81
CA ALA A 153 3.84 -10.86 28.02
C ALA A 153 4.52 -10.20 29.23
N LEU A 154 4.46 -8.87 29.35
CA LEU A 154 5.00 -8.14 30.50
C LEU A 154 4.32 -8.57 31.81
N PHE A 155 3.00 -8.70 31.81
CA PHE A 155 2.27 -9.16 33.00
C PHE A 155 2.70 -10.56 33.43
N LEU A 156 2.77 -11.50 32.49
CA LEU A 156 3.22 -12.88 32.74
C LEU A 156 4.64 -12.91 33.31
N GLN A 157 5.54 -12.07 32.80
CA GLN A 157 6.92 -11.96 33.26
C GLN A 157 7.00 -11.43 34.70
N ILE A 158 6.32 -10.31 34.98
CA ILE A 158 6.31 -9.69 36.33
C ILE A 158 5.68 -10.65 37.34
N PHE A 159 4.55 -11.28 36.99
CA PHE A 159 3.87 -12.20 37.88
C PHE A 159 4.68 -13.49 38.10
N GLY A 160 5.33 -14.01 37.05
CA GLY A 160 6.22 -15.16 37.14
C GLY A 160 7.41 -14.90 38.07
N LEU A 161 8.05 -13.73 37.95
CA LEU A 161 9.12 -13.31 38.86
C LEU A 161 8.62 -13.15 40.30
N ALA A 162 7.45 -12.53 40.49
CA ALA A 162 6.86 -12.34 41.82
C ALA A 162 6.57 -13.68 42.52
N LEU A 163 6.10 -14.71 41.80
CA LEU A 163 5.88 -16.05 42.36
C LEU A 163 7.18 -16.71 42.80
N ILE A 164 8.25 -16.56 42.03
CA ILE A 164 9.59 -17.08 42.36
C ILE A 164 10.13 -16.36 43.60
N LEU A 165 10.00 -15.03 43.67
CA LEU A 165 10.44 -14.21 44.80
C LEU A 165 9.62 -14.46 46.08
N ALA A 166 8.30 -14.60 45.97
CA ALA A 166 7.41 -14.87 47.09
C ALA A 166 7.75 -16.19 47.79
N ARG A 167 8.19 -17.20 47.02
CA ARG A 167 8.75 -18.43 47.58
C ARG A 167 10.00 -18.15 48.41
N ASP A 168 10.96 -17.41 47.86
CA ASP A 168 12.23 -17.12 48.54
C ASP A 168 12.02 -16.32 49.83
N LEU A 169 11.02 -15.44 49.87
CA LEU A 169 10.59 -14.75 51.08
C LEU A 169 9.96 -15.70 52.11
N SER A 170 9.16 -16.69 51.70
CA SER A 170 8.51 -17.65 52.62
C SER A 170 9.46 -18.68 53.24
N ARG A 171 10.68 -18.80 52.72
CA ARG A 171 11.73 -19.70 53.24
C ARG A 171 12.60 -19.06 54.34
N ARG A 172 12.49 -17.75 54.56
CA ARG A 172 13.11 -17.03 55.69
C ARG A 172 12.14 -16.93 56.84
#